data_AF-W8CKV7-F1
#
_entry.id   AF-W8CKV7-F1
#
_cell.length_a   1.000
_cell.length_b   1.000
_cell.length_c   1.000
_cell.angle_alpha   90.00
_cell.angle_beta   90.00
_cell.angle_gamma   90.00
#
_symmetry.space_group_name_H-M   'P 1'
#
loop_
_entity.id
_entity.type
_entity.pdbx_description
1 polymer ?
#
loop_
_entity_poly.entity_id
_entity_poly.type
_entity_poly.pdbx_seq_one_letter_code
_entity_poly.pdbx_strand_id
1 'polypeptide(L)'
;KLAAKAISRLQSLPSGNISLLCDVLVREVSDLTGYDRVMAYKFHEDEHGEVIAECRRSDLEPYIGLHYPATDIPQASRFLFMKSKVRMICDCSARPVKIIQDKKLAQPLSLCGSSLRAPHACHAQYMSNMGSVASLVMSVTINEDDDESGSDQKGRKLWGLVVCHQTNPRFVPFPLRYACEFLLQVFGIQLNKEVELAAQAREKHILRTQTVLCDMLLRDAPIGIFTQSPNVMDIVKCDGAALYYKNQIWVLGTTPTEPQIRDISAWLLECHDGSTGLSTDSLMEAGYPCALALGDAVCGMAAIKITDKDFIFWFRSHTAKEIKWGGAKHEPANRDDEGRKL
;
A
#
# COMPACT_ATOMS: atom_id res chain seq x y z
N LYS A 1 26.66 11.54 -15.11
CA LYS A 1 27.74 10.56 -14.75
C LYS A 1 27.55 9.96 -13.36
N LEU A 2 27.25 10.75 -12.32
CA LEU A 2 27.19 10.27 -10.92
C LEU A 2 26.27 9.06 -10.69
N ALA A 3 25.03 9.05 -11.22
CA ALA A 3 24.11 7.92 -11.06
C ALA A 3 24.09 6.93 -12.24
N ALA A 4 24.95 7.09 -13.27
CA ALA A 4 24.83 6.32 -14.51
C ALA A 4 25.02 4.80 -14.28
N LYS A 5 25.96 4.42 -13.40
CA LYS A 5 26.20 3.03 -13.03
C LYS A 5 25.01 2.43 -12.27
N ALA A 6 24.46 3.17 -11.32
CA ALA A 6 23.27 2.79 -10.55
C ALA A 6 22.05 2.58 -11.45
N ILE A 7 21.83 3.50 -12.40
CA ILE A 7 20.75 3.42 -13.39
C ILE A 7 20.89 2.18 -14.27
N SER A 8 22.09 1.94 -14.80
CA SER A 8 22.35 0.75 -15.62
C SER A 8 22.11 -0.54 -14.85
N ARG A 9 22.46 -0.58 -13.56
CA ARG A 9 22.17 -1.73 -12.69
C ARG A 9 20.67 -1.94 -12.51
N LEU A 10 19.91 -0.90 -12.15
CA LEU A 10 18.44 -0.99 -12.01
C LEU A 10 17.77 -1.47 -13.30
N GLN A 11 18.18 -0.96 -14.46
CA GLN A 11 17.61 -1.33 -15.75
C GLN A 11 17.97 -2.74 -16.20
N SER A 12 19.08 -3.30 -15.70
CA SER A 12 19.51 -4.67 -16.02
C SER A 12 18.81 -5.74 -15.19
N LEU A 13 18.01 -5.35 -14.19
CA LEU A 13 17.32 -6.30 -13.33
C LEU A 13 16.21 -7.05 -14.08
N PRO A 14 16.02 -8.34 -13.79
CA PRO A 14 14.91 -9.09 -14.34
C PRO A 14 13.58 -8.54 -13.84
N SER A 15 12.58 -8.52 -14.71
CA SER A 15 11.19 -8.20 -14.34
C SER A 15 10.56 -9.27 -13.45
N GLY A 16 9.53 -8.90 -12.71
CA GLY A 16 8.72 -9.78 -11.86
C GLY A 16 9.11 -9.75 -10.37
N ASN A 17 10.03 -8.88 -9.94
CA ASN A 17 10.47 -8.84 -8.54
C ASN A 17 10.68 -7.40 -8.02
N ILE A 18 9.60 -6.79 -7.53
CA ILE A 18 9.62 -5.44 -6.93
C ILE A 18 10.52 -5.41 -5.69
N SER A 19 10.59 -6.49 -4.89
CA SER A 19 11.44 -6.55 -3.70
C SER A 19 12.92 -6.42 -4.07
N LEU A 20 13.38 -7.16 -5.08
CA LEU A 20 14.75 -7.03 -5.61
C LEU A 20 15.04 -5.62 -6.15
N LEU A 21 14.06 -5.02 -6.84
CA LEU A 21 14.18 -3.66 -7.35
C LEU A 21 14.38 -2.64 -6.21
N CYS A 22 13.61 -2.78 -5.12
CA CYS A 22 13.73 -1.92 -3.93
C CYS A 22 15.07 -2.15 -3.20
N ASP A 23 15.51 -3.40 -3.06
CA ASP A 23 16.79 -3.76 -2.44
C ASP A 23 17.99 -3.15 -3.16
N VAL A 24 17.98 -3.20 -4.50
CA VAL A 24 19.05 -2.59 -5.30
C VAL A 24 18.98 -1.06 -5.19
N LEU A 25 17.79 -0.48 -5.23
CA LEU A 25 17.62 0.97 -5.09
C LEU A 25 18.23 1.49 -3.78
N VAL A 26 17.90 0.89 -2.64
CA VAL A 26 18.38 1.38 -1.34
C VAL A 26 19.90 1.25 -1.21
N ARG A 27 20.52 0.21 -1.80
CA ARG A 27 21.98 0.05 -1.84
C ARG A 27 22.64 1.10 -2.72
N GLU A 28 22.13 1.34 -3.92
CA GLU A 28 22.71 2.34 -4.82
C GLU A 28 22.57 3.76 -4.25
N VAL A 29 21.44 4.09 -3.61
CA VAL A 29 21.27 5.37 -2.92
C VAL A 29 22.21 5.48 -1.72
N SER A 30 22.41 4.39 -0.96
CA SER A 30 23.38 4.34 0.13
C SER A 30 24.80 4.61 -0.36
N ASP A 31 25.24 3.92 -1.42
CA ASP A 31 26.57 4.12 -2.03
C ASP A 31 26.76 5.55 -2.56
N LEU A 32 25.72 6.14 -3.15
CA LEU A 32 25.78 7.50 -3.70
C LEU A 32 25.85 8.56 -2.59
N THR A 33 25.06 8.40 -1.54
CA THR A 33 24.81 9.45 -0.55
C THR A 33 25.61 9.28 0.74
N GLY A 34 26.04 8.05 1.05
CA GLY A 34 26.77 7.64 2.25
C GLY A 34 26.00 7.81 3.55
N TYR A 35 24.66 7.76 3.51
CA TYR A 35 23.84 7.80 4.72
C TYR A 35 23.96 6.51 5.53
N ASP A 36 23.87 6.61 6.86
CA ASP A 36 23.95 5.43 7.74
C ASP A 36 22.79 4.44 7.52
N ARG A 37 21.63 4.93 7.11
CA ARG A 37 20.44 4.13 6.77
C ARG A 37 19.76 4.72 5.54
N VAL A 38 19.37 3.86 4.61
CA VAL A 38 18.52 4.16 3.46
C VAL A 38 17.43 3.13 3.38
N MET A 39 16.18 3.56 3.27
CA MET A 39 15.02 2.69 3.29
C MET A 39 14.01 3.07 2.21
N ALA A 40 13.40 2.05 1.60
CA ALA A 40 12.24 2.19 0.74
C ALA A 40 10.98 2.05 1.62
N TYR A 41 10.23 3.14 1.70
CA TYR A 41 9.01 3.26 2.49
C TYR A 41 7.80 3.28 1.55
N LYS A 42 6.97 2.26 1.60
CA LYS A 42 5.79 2.11 0.73
C LYS A 42 4.54 2.57 1.47
N PHE A 43 3.68 3.35 0.82
CA PHE A 43 2.34 3.64 1.33
C PHE A 43 1.36 2.51 0.95
N HIS A 44 0.51 2.12 1.89
CA HIS A 44 -0.61 1.20 1.67
C HIS A 44 -1.89 1.99 1.38
N GLU A 45 -2.99 1.28 1.14
CA GLU A 45 -4.28 1.87 0.70
C GLU A 45 -4.90 2.79 1.76
N ASP A 46 -4.75 2.46 3.03
CA ASP A 46 -5.11 3.26 4.21
C ASP A 46 -4.05 4.31 4.56
N GLU A 47 -3.10 4.57 3.66
CA GLU A 47 -2.05 5.59 3.75
C GLU A 47 -1.03 5.41 4.90
N HIS A 48 -1.15 4.36 5.73
CA HIS A 48 -0.04 3.94 6.58
C HIS A 48 1.12 3.49 5.68
N GLY A 49 2.34 3.46 6.21
CA GLY A 49 3.45 2.98 5.43
C GLY A 49 4.32 1.94 6.11
N GLU A 50 5.10 1.27 5.29
CA GLU A 50 5.90 0.11 5.65
C GLU A 50 7.30 0.25 5.04
N VAL A 51 8.32 -0.09 5.82
CA VAL A 51 9.68 -0.23 5.30
C VAL A 51 9.81 -1.59 4.61
N ILE A 52 9.86 -1.58 3.27
CA ILE A 52 9.87 -2.79 2.44
C ILE A 52 11.26 -3.20 1.95
N ALA A 53 12.24 -2.30 2.02
CA ALA A 53 13.65 -2.58 1.77
C ALA A 53 14.53 -1.63 2.58
N GLU A 54 15.70 -2.10 3.00
CA GLU A 54 16.61 -1.33 3.86
C GLU A 54 18.09 -1.66 3.56
N CYS A 55 18.91 -0.62 3.51
CA CYS A 55 20.36 -0.70 3.58
C CYS A 55 20.82 0.15 4.77
N ARG A 56 21.55 -0.43 5.72
CA ARG A 56 21.97 0.26 6.94
C ARG A 56 23.37 -0.13 7.39
N ARG A 57 23.97 0.71 8.22
CA ARG A 57 25.13 0.40 9.04
C ARG A 57 24.79 -0.75 10.00
N SER A 58 25.73 -1.67 10.21
CA SER A 58 25.50 -2.95 10.88
C SER A 58 25.09 -2.82 12.35
N ASP A 59 25.52 -1.76 13.03
CA ASP A 59 25.27 -1.45 14.45
C ASP A 59 23.88 -0.86 14.75
N LEU A 60 23.14 -0.42 13.73
CA LEU A 60 21.83 0.20 13.93
C LEU A 60 20.70 -0.84 14.03
N GLU A 61 19.63 -0.58 14.78
CA GLU A 61 18.48 -1.49 14.79
C GLU A 61 17.79 -1.53 13.41
N PRO A 62 17.36 -2.70 12.89
CA PRO A 62 16.70 -2.79 11.59
C PRO A 62 15.27 -2.22 11.63
N TYR A 63 14.86 -1.48 10.59
CA TYR A 63 13.48 -1.02 10.45
C TYR A 63 12.68 -1.79 9.41
N ILE A 64 13.31 -2.70 8.67
CA ILE A 64 12.65 -3.56 7.69
C ILE A 64 11.42 -4.28 8.29
N GLY A 65 10.28 -4.19 7.59
CA GLY A 65 9.00 -4.76 8.00
C GLY A 65 8.26 -3.99 9.09
N LEU A 66 8.78 -2.84 9.56
CA LEU A 66 8.05 -1.97 10.47
C LEU A 66 7.02 -1.13 9.73
N HIS A 67 5.83 -1.05 10.31
CA HIS A 67 4.73 -0.20 9.88
C HIS A 67 4.65 1.06 10.74
N TYR A 68 4.21 2.14 10.10
CA TYR A 68 4.07 3.47 10.70
C TYR A 68 2.70 4.05 10.33
N PRO A 69 2.02 4.71 11.26
CA PRO A 69 0.68 5.23 11.04
C PRO A 69 0.68 6.34 9.98
N ALA A 70 -0.45 6.50 9.27
CA ALA A 70 -0.60 7.55 8.26
C ALA A 70 -0.32 8.97 8.78
N THR A 71 -0.49 9.20 10.09
CA THR A 71 -0.26 10.47 10.78
C THR A 71 1.21 10.85 10.91
N ASP A 72 2.15 9.90 10.79
CA ASP A 72 3.59 10.19 10.85
C ASP A 72 4.04 11.02 9.64
N ILE A 73 3.34 10.88 8.50
CA ILE A 73 3.54 11.69 7.30
C ILE A 73 2.18 12.26 6.87
N PRO A 74 1.74 13.40 7.45
CA PRO A 74 0.43 13.98 7.22
C PRO A 74 0.09 14.20 5.75
N GLN A 75 -1.19 14.26 5.40
CA GLN A 75 -1.66 14.40 4.02
C GLN A 75 -1.05 15.63 3.32
N ALA A 76 -0.96 16.76 4.03
CA ALA A 76 -0.32 17.97 3.53
C ALA A 76 1.17 17.75 3.16
N SER A 77 1.89 16.92 3.93
CA SER A 77 3.28 16.56 3.64
C SER A 77 3.37 15.63 2.43
N ARG A 78 2.47 14.65 2.30
CA ARG A 78 2.38 13.77 1.12
C ARG A 78 2.16 14.59 -0.17
N PHE A 79 1.25 15.56 -0.12
CA PHE A 79 1.01 16.49 -1.23
C PHE A 79 2.24 17.35 -1.56
N LEU A 80 3.00 17.80 -0.55
CA LEU A 80 4.26 18.52 -0.79
C LEU A 80 5.31 17.63 -1.47
N PHE A 81 5.37 16.33 -1.16
CA PHE A 81 6.29 15.39 -1.81
C PHE A 81 5.94 15.12 -3.29
N MET A 82 4.68 15.35 -3.69
CA MET A 82 4.28 15.35 -5.10
C MET A 82 4.79 16.57 -5.86
N LYS A 83 4.89 17.73 -5.18
CA LYS A 83 5.39 18.98 -5.78
C LYS A 83 6.90 19.14 -5.71
N SER A 84 7.50 18.77 -4.58
CA SER A 84 8.93 18.86 -4.30
C SER A 84 9.46 17.47 -4.01
N LYS A 85 10.10 16.87 -5.02
CA LYS A 85 10.48 15.45 -5.00
C LYS A 85 11.65 15.13 -4.09
N VAL A 86 12.43 16.12 -3.67
CA VAL A 86 13.62 15.92 -2.84
C VAL A 86 13.64 16.93 -1.72
N ARG A 87 13.75 16.45 -0.48
CA ARG A 87 13.84 17.26 0.72
C ARG A 87 15.03 16.82 1.57
N MET A 88 15.85 17.77 1.99
CA MET A 88 17.00 17.52 2.85
C MET A 88 16.86 18.33 4.14
N ILE A 89 17.15 17.69 5.27
CA ILE A 89 17.33 18.30 6.58
C ILE A 89 18.74 17.94 7.02
N CYS A 90 19.63 18.92 7.08
CA CYS A 90 21.03 18.66 7.42
C CYS A 90 21.23 18.32 8.90
N ASP A 91 20.42 18.95 9.75
CA ASP A 91 20.47 18.87 11.19
C ASP A 91 19.09 19.28 11.74
N CYS A 92 18.39 18.36 12.39
CA CYS A 92 17.08 18.63 12.99
C CYS A 92 17.16 19.48 14.27
N SER A 93 18.35 19.60 14.89
CA SER A 93 18.60 20.41 16.07
C SER A 93 19.03 21.85 15.73
N ALA A 94 19.30 22.14 14.45
CA ALA A 94 19.70 23.47 14.00
C ALA A 94 18.58 24.50 14.20
N ARG A 95 18.92 25.67 14.76
CA ARG A 95 17.97 26.76 14.99
C ARG A 95 17.49 27.35 13.64
N PRO A 96 16.18 27.37 13.36
CA PRO A 96 15.66 27.98 12.14
C PRO A 96 15.95 29.48 12.07
N VAL A 97 16.30 29.97 10.88
CA VAL A 97 16.52 31.39 10.62
C VAL A 97 15.25 32.00 10.04
N LYS A 98 14.79 33.12 10.63
CA LYS A 98 13.60 33.83 10.16
C LYS A 98 13.88 34.57 8.85
N ILE A 99 12.94 34.49 7.91
CA ILE A 99 12.97 35.28 6.68
C ILE A 99 12.46 36.68 6.98
N ILE A 100 13.17 37.70 6.47
CA ILE A 100 12.73 39.09 6.54
C ILE A 100 11.85 39.36 5.30
N GLN A 101 10.61 39.78 5.53
CA GLN A 101 9.62 40.05 4.49
C GLN A 101 9.19 41.51 4.52
N ASP A 102 8.92 42.09 3.35
CA ASP A 102 8.32 43.43 3.24
C ASP A 102 6.89 43.39 3.77
N LYS A 103 6.51 44.36 4.61
CA LYS A 103 5.15 44.50 5.17
C LYS A 103 4.08 44.74 4.10
N LYS A 104 4.48 45.14 2.88
CA LYS A 104 3.58 45.33 1.74
C LYS A 104 3.05 44.02 1.15
N LEU A 105 3.67 42.88 1.46
CA LEU A 105 3.18 41.58 1.02
C LEU A 105 1.85 41.27 1.71
N ALA A 106 0.81 41.01 0.92
CA ALA A 106 -0.53 40.67 1.42
C ALA A 106 -0.55 39.36 2.21
N GLN A 107 0.39 38.44 1.93
CA GLN A 107 0.51 37.16 2.62
C GLN A 107 1.99 36.73 2.69
N PRO A 108 2.36 35.87 3.66
CA PRO A 108 3.71 35.32 3.74
C PRO A 108 4.10 34.58 2.46
N LEU A 109 5.38 34.67 2.06
CA LEU A 109 5.93 33.89 0.96
C LEU A 109 5.77 32.39 1.21
N SER A 110 5.29 31.68 0.18
CA SER A 110 5.25 30.22 0.18
C SER A 110 6.65 29.66 -0.05
N LEU A 111 7.10 28.79 0.85
CA LEU A 111 8.39 28.11 0.77
C LEU A 111 8.27 26.66 0.31
N CYS A 112 7.11 26.24 -0.21
CA CYS A 112 6.86 24.85 -0.58
C CYS A 112 7.90 24.29 -1.55
N GLY A 113 8.43 25.10 -2.47
CA GLY A 113 9.50 24.73 -3.40
C GLY A 113 10.93 25.03 -2.93
N SER A 114 11.11 25.59 -1.73
CA SER A 114 12.44 25.94 -1.22
C SER A 114 13.16 24.70 -0.67
N SER A 115 14.35 24.43 -1.21
CA SER A 115 15.18 23.30 -0.76
C SER A 115 15.79 23.48 0.64
N LEU A 116 15.73 24.69 1.20
CA LEU A 116 16.24 25.05 2.53
C LEU A 116 15.12 25.32 3.54
N ARG A 117 13.87 25.01 3.19
CA ARG A 117 12.72 25.20 4.08
C ARG A 117 12.93 24.40 5.39
N ALA A 118 12.85 25.10 6.51
CA ALA A 118 12.97 24.49 7.84
C ALA A 118 11.88 23.42 8.07
N PRO A 119 12.19 22.34 8.80
CA PRO A 119 11.18 21.37 9.20
C PRO A 119 10.21 21.96 10.23
N HIS A 120 9.00 21.40 10.26
CA HIS A 120 8.06 21.68 11.34
C HIS A 120 8.61 21.12 12.65
N ALA A 121 8.33 21.80 13.78
CA ALA A 121 8.89 21.46 15.09
C ALA A 121 8.56 20.01 15.51
N CYS A 122 7.33 19.55 15.27
CA CYS A 122 6.94 18.17 15.59
C CYS A 122 7.81 17.13 14.85
N HIS A 123 8.14 17.38 13.58
CA HIS A 123 8.98 16.46 12.80
C HIS A 123 10.45 16.53 13.22
N ALA A 124 10.95 17.71 13.59
CA ALA A 124 12.29 17.84 14.15
C ALA A 124 12.42 17.06 15.48
N GLN A 125 11.40 17.11 16.33
CA GLN A 125 11.35 16.31 17.55
C GLN A 125 11.21 14.81 17.27
N TYR A 126 10.39 14.42 16.30
CA TYR A 126 10.25 13.02 15.85
C TYR A 126 11.60 12.45 15.39
N MET A 127 12.33 13.20 14.55
CA MET A 127 13.68 12.86 14.10
C MET A 127 14.64 12.66 15.27
N SER A 128 14.64 13.60 16.23
CA SER A 128 15.45 13.50 17.46
C SER A 128 15.13 12.24 18.27
N ASN A 129 13.83 11.91 18.44
CA ASN A 129 13.39 10.72 19.17
C ASN A 129 13.80 9.42 18.48
N MET A 130 13.85 9.40 17.14
CA MET A 130 14.35 8.27 16.36
C MET A 130 15.89 8.16 16.33
N GLY A 131 16.62 9.18 16.82
CA GLY A 131 18.07 9.26 16.68
C GLY A 131 18.55 9.59 15.26
N SER A 132 17.69 10.16 14.40
CA SER A 132 18.03 10.62 13.06
C SER A 132 18.29 12.13 13.06
N VAL A 133 19.56 12.54 13.06
CA VAL A 133 19.94 13.97 13.09
C VAL A 133 19.79 14.62 11.72
N ALA A 134 20.21 13.92 10.65
CA ALA A 134 20.04 14.38 9.28
C ALA A 134 19.14 13.43 8.49
N SER A 135 18.43 13.99 7.51
CA SER A 135 17.53 13.24 6.65
C SER A 135 17.55 13.73 5.20
N LEU A 136 17.53 12.78 4.27
CA LEU A 136 17.27 13.03 2.85
C LEU A 136 16.08 12.17 2.43
N VAL A 137 14.99 12.81 2.04
CA VAL A 137 13.77 12.14 1.59
C VAL A 137 13.53 12.44 0.13
N MET A 138 13.20 11.41 -0.64
CA MET A 138 12.92 11.53 -2.05
C MET A 138 11.64 10.75 -2.41
N SER A 139 10.77 11.36 -3.20
CA SER A 139 9.46 10.76 -3.53
C SER A 139 9.53 9.80 -4.71
N VAL A 140 8.77 8.71 -4.60
CA VAL A 140 8.53 7.75 -5.67
C VAL A 140 7.08 7.91 -6.10
N THR A 141 6.89 8.26 -7.36
CA THR A 141 5.56 8.39 -7.97
C THR A 141 5.36 7.37 -9.07
N ILE A 142 4.19 6.76 -9.12
CA ILE A 142 3.74 5.90 -10.23
C ILE A 142 2.58 6.57 -10.95
N ASN A 143 2.24 6.08 -12.14
CA ASN A 143 1.04 6.52 -12.80
C ASN A 143 -0.18 5.82 -12.17
N GLU A 144 -1.31 6.52 -12.14
CA GLU A 144 -2.62 5.95 -11.80
C GLU A 144 -3.56 6.14 -12.99
N ASP A 145 -4.34 5.11 -13.30
CA ASP A 145 -5.28 5.10 -14.44
C ASP A 145 -6.68 5.65 -14.09
N ASP A 146 -6.84 6.32 -12.94
CA ASP A 146 -8.15 6.81 -12.50
C ASP A 146 -8.62 8.05 -13.28
N ASP A 147 -9.48 7.78 -14.25
CA ASP A 147 -10.12 8.70 -15.20
C ASP A 147 -11.49 9.22 -14.70
N GLU A 148 -11.68 9.43 -13.39
CA GLU A 148 -12.97 9.94 -12.86
C GLU A 148 -12.92 11.30 -12.13
N SER A 149 -11.75 11.90 -11.93
CA SER A 149 -11.67 13.26 -11.34
C SER A 149 -10.99 14.23 -12.29
N GLY A 150 -11.80 15.06 -12.96
CA GLY A 150 -11.40 16.10 -13.92
C GLY A 150 -10.62 17.26 -13.31
N SER A 151 -9.58 16.99 -12.51
CA SER A 151 -8.60 17.97 -12.06
C SER A 151 -7.30 17.81 -12.87
N ASP A 152 -6.63 18.93 -13.18
CA ASP A 152 -5.44 19.01 -14.03
C ASP A 152 -4.18 18.29 -13.48
N GLN A 153 -4.30 17.44 -12.44
CA GLN A 153 -3.28 16.50 -11.97
C GLN A 153 -3.59 15.08 -12.45
N LYS A 154 -3.68 14.88 -13.76
CA LYS A 154 -3.94 13.56 -14.34
C LYS A 154 -2.88 12.53 -13.92
N GLY A 155 -3.35 11.51 -13.19
CA GLY A 155 -2.81 10.15 -13.17
C GLY A 155 -1.44 9.94 -12.53
N ARG A 156 -1.08 10.61 -11.44
CA ARG A 156 0.13 10.27 -10.66
C ARG A 156 -0.15 10.15 -9.17
N LYS A 157 0.28 9.03 -8.60
CA LYS A 157 0.20 8.73 -7.16
C LYS A 157 1.56 8.70 -6.50
N LEU A 158 1.60 9.16 -5.25
CA LEU A 158 2.73 8.91 -4.35
C LEU A 158 2.72 7.45 -3.92
N TRP A 159 3.54 6.61 -4.55
CA TRP A 159 3.65 5.20 -4.19
C TRP A 159 4.42 5.00 -2.88
N GLY A 160 5.43 5.82 -2.66
CA GLY A 160 6.33 5.68 -1.53
C GLY A 160 7.41 6.75 -1.49
N LEU A 161 8.34 6.57 -0.57
CA LEU A 161 9.49 7.43 -0.35
C LEU A 161 10.76 6.58 -0.27
N VAL A 162 11.87 7.14 -0.72
CA VAL A 162 13.20 6.71 -0.28
C VAL A 162 13.64 7.67 0.81
N VAL A 163 13.84 7.15 2.02
CA VAL A 163 14.20 7.93 3.20
C VAL A 163 15.60 7.53 3.64
N CYS A 164 16.47 8.52 3.81
CA CYS A 164 17.83 8.32 4.28
C CYS A 164 17.98 8.98 5.65
N HIS A 165 18.53 8.28 6.64
CA HIS A 165 18.78 8.76 8.00
C HIS A 165 20.28 8.70 8.34
N GLN A 166 20.78 9.74 9.01
CA GLN A 166 22.13 9.81 9.53
C GLN A 166 22.07 10.13 11.03
N THR A 167 22.96 9.52 11.82
CA THR A 167 23.07 9.80 13.26
C THR A 167 23.81 11.11 13.58
N ASN A 168 24.44 11.74 12.58
CA ASN A 168 25.19 12.98 12.67
C ASN A 168 24.69 13.98 11.61
N PRO A 169 24.95 15.29 11.76
CA PRO A 169 24.65 16.26 10.72
C PRO A 169 25.28 15.89 9.39
N ARG A 170 24.52 15.99 8.30
CA ARG A 170 24.99 15.62 6.96
C ARG A 170 24.43 16.53 5.89
N PHE A 171 25.31 17.03 5.03
CA PHE A 171 24.95 17.83 3.87
C PHE A 171 25.24 17.06 2.57
N VAL A 172 24.25 16.99 1.68
CA VAL A 172 24.41 16.42 0.34
C VAL A 172 24.37 17.53 -0.71
N PRO A 173 25.44 17.72 -1.50
CA PRO A 173 25.47 18.71 -2.56
C PRO A 173 24.33 18.54 -3.57
N PHE A 174 23.84 19.66 -4.11
CA PHE A 174 22.75 19.64 -5.08
C PHE A 174 22.97 18.71 -6.28
N PRO A 175 24.17 18.66 -6.93
CA PRO A 175 24.40 17.75 -8.05
C PRO A 175 24.18 16.27 -7.71
N LEU A 176 24.49 15.87 -6.47
CA LEU A 176 24.30 14.50 -6.00
C LEU A 176 22.83 14.23 -5.66
N ARG A 177 22.13 15.20 -5.05
CA ARG A 177 20.68 15.12 -4.84
C ARG A 177 19.92 14.98 -6.16
N TYR A 178 20.30 15.76 -7.17
CA TYR A 178 19.72 15.69 -8.51
C TYR A 178 19.99 14.35 -9.21
N ALA A 179 21.19 13.78 -9.01
CA ALA A 179 21.50 12.44 -9.52
C ALA A 179 20.64 11.35 -8.86
N CYS A 180 20.38 11.45 -7.55
CA CYS A 180 19.49 10.53 -6.84
C CYS A 180 18.03 10.72 -7.27
N GLU A 181 17.58 11.95 -7.48
CA GLU A 181 16.25 12.22 -8.03
C GLU A 181 16.06 11.55 -9.39
N PHE A 182 17.05 11.68 -10.28
CA PHE A 182 17.02 11.03 -11.60
C PHE A 182 17.03 9.49 -11.49
N LEU A 183 17.80 8.93 -10.57
CA LEU A 183 17.77 7.49 -10.26
C LEU A 183 16.36 7.03 -9.86
N LEU A 184 15.69 7.79 -8.99
CA LEU A 184 14.33 7.49 -8.55
C LEU A 184 13.29 7.65 -9.66
N GLN A 185 13.49 8.57 -10.61
CA GLN A 185 12.63 8.67 -11.80
C GLN A 185 12.73 7.39 -12.65
N VAL A 186 13.94 6.87 -12.87
CA VAL A 186 14.12 5.59 -13.59
C VAL A 186 13.51 4.43 -12.81
N PHE A 187 13.71 4.40 -11.48
CA PHE A 187 13.07 3.41 -10.61
C PHE A 187 11.54 3.48 -10.72
N GLY A 188 10.95 4.67 -10.69
CA GLY A 188 9.51 4.87 -10.81
C GLY A 188 8.94 4.33 -12.12
N ILE A 189 9.65 4.50 -13.23
CA ILE A 189 9.27 3.93 -14.54
C ILE A 189 9.28 2.40 -14.48
N GLN A 190 10.35 1.81 -13.94
CA GLN A 190 10.45 0.35 -13.84
C GLN A 190 9.39 -0.22 -12.90
N LEU A 191 9.17 0.42 -11.76
CA LEU A 191 8.13 0.06 -10.80
C LEU A 191 6.74 0.12 -11.44
N ASN A 192 6.45 1.18 -12.19
CA ASN A 192 5.17 1.32 -12.91
C ASN A 192 4.95 0.16 -13.88
N LYS A 193 5.99 -0.20 -14.64
CA LYS A 193 5.96 -1.37 -15.54
C LYS A 193 5.69 -2.68 -14.78
N GLU A 194 6.32 -2.90 -13.62
CA GLU A 194 6.09 -4.10 -12.82
C GLU A 194 4.65 -4.18 -12.28
N VAL A 195 4.11 -3.05 -11.84
CA VAL A 195 2.72 -2.95 -11.36
C VAL A 195 1.73 -3.23 -12.51
N GLU A 196 1.93 -2.60 -13.66
CA GLU A 196 1.11 -2.82 -14.86
C GLU A 196 1.17 -4.28 -15.34
N LEU A 197 2.37 -4.88 -15.41
CA LEU A 197 2.52 -6.29 -15.80
C LEU A 197 1.82 -7.24 -14.82
N ALA A 198 1.88 -6.96 -13.52
CA ALA A 198 1.18 -7.75 -12.52
C ALA A 198 -0.35 -7.62 -12.65
N ALA A 199 -0.85 -6.42 -12.96
CA ALA A 199 -2.27 -6.17 -13.23
C ALA A 199 -2.73 -6.90 -14.50
N GLN A 200 -2.02 -6.75 -15.62
CA GLN A 200 -2.32 -7.42 -16.89
C GLN A 200 -2.28 -8.95 -16.76
N ALA A 201 -1.29 -9.50 -16.04
CA ALA A 201 -1.22 -10.94 -15.80
C ALA A 201 -2.43 -11.45 -15.01
N ARG A 202 -2.87 -10.68 -14.01
CA ARG A 202 -4.07 -10.99 -13.22
C ARG A 202 -5.33 -10.92 -14.07
N GLU A 203 -5.52 -9.86 -14.84
CA GLU A 203 -6.68 -9.67 -15.73
C GLU A 203 -6.76 -10.79 -16.77
N LYS A 204 -5.65 -11.09 -17.44
CA LYS A 204 -5.55 -12.19 -18.41
C LYS A 204 -5.88 -13.54 -17.79
N HIS A 205 -5.45 -13.78 -16.55
CA HIS A 205 -5.80 -15.00 -15.82
C HIS A 205 -7.30 -15.07 -15.55
N ILE A 206 -7.89 -13.98 -15.02
CA ILE A 206 -9.33 -13.88 -14.75
C ILE A 206 -10.15 -14.10 -16.03
N LEU A 207 -9.83 -13.42 -17.13
CA LEU A 207 -10.55 -13.55 -18.41
C LEU A 207 -10.51 -14.99 -18.96
N ARG A 208 -9.36 -15.66 -18.86
CA ARG A 208 -9.22 -17.07 -19.26
C ARG A 208 -10.09 -17.97 -18.40
N THR A 209 -10.05 -17.79 -17.08
CA THR A 209 -10.85 -18.58 -16.14
C THR A 209 -12.34 -18.33 -16.38
N GLN A 210 -12.78 -17.08 -16.50
CA GLN A 210 -14.17 -16.73 -16.81
C GLN A 210 -14.67 -17.36 -18.12
N THR A 211 -13.86 -17.35 -19.18
CA THR A 211 -14.23 -17.94 -20.48
C THR A 211 -14.51 -19.44 -20.34
N VAL A 212 -13.67 -20.15 -19.60
CA VAL A 212 -13.83 -21.59 -19.35
C VAL A 212 -15.06 -21.86 -18.49
N LEU A 213 -15.28 -21.08 -17.43
CA LEU A 213 -16.43 -21.24 -16.55
C LEU A 213 -17.75 -20.91 -17.26
N CYS A 214 -17.78 -19.91 -18.14
CA CYS A 214 -18.95 -19.61 -18.96
C CYS A 214 -19.29 -20.77 -19.92
N ASP A 215 -18.27 -21.39 -20.56
CA ASP A 215 -18.49 -22.58 -21.39
C ASP A 215 -19.01 -23.76 -20.57
N MET A 216 -18.51 -23.97 -19.35
CA MET A 216 -19.02 -24.99 -18.42
C MET A 216 -20.48 -24.72 -18.02
N LEU A 217 -20.84 -23.47 -17.71
CA LEU A 217 -22.22 -23.09 -17.37
C LEU A 217 -23.20 -23.24 -18.54
N LEU A 218 -22.73 -23.16 -19.79
CA LEU A 218 -23.56 -23.37 -20.96
C LEU A 218 -23.79 -24.86 -21.26
N ARG A 219 -22.84 -25.73 -20.88
CA ARG A 219 -22.91 -27.18 -21.12
C ARG A 219 -23.58 -27.94 -19.99
N ASP A 220 -23.29 -27.55 -18.75
CA ASP A 220 -23.79 -28.17 -17.52
C ASP A 220 -24.58 -27.15 -16.68
N ALA A 221 -25.42 -27.64 -15.76
CA ALA A 221 -25.98 -26.80 -14.70
C ALA A 221 -24.83 -26.17 -13.86
N PRO A 222 -25.07 -25.16 -12.99
CA PRO A 222 -24.04 -24.44 -12.23
C PRO A 222 -23.14 -25.30 -11.32
N ILE A 223 -23.38 -26.61 -11.28
CA ILE A 223 -22.55 -27.64 -10.67
C ILE A 223 -21.19 -27.77 -11.39
N GLY A 224 -21.12 -27.56 -12.71
CA GLY A 224 -19.90 -27.75 -13.50
C GLY A 224 -18.72 -26.91 -13.01
N ILE A 225 -19.00 -25.67 -12.61
CA ILE A 225 -18.00 -24.72 -12.08
C ILE A 225 -17.50 -25.07 -10.67
N PHE A 226 -18.09 -26.08 -10.01
CA PHE A 226 -17.66 -26.64 -8.72
C PHE A 226 -17.06 -28.05 -8.83
N THR A 227 -17.30 -28.77 -9.92
CA THR A 227 -16.84 -30.17 -10.07
C THR A 227 -15.64 -30.34 -11.00
N GLN A 228 -15.42 -29.38 -11.90
CA GLN A 228 -14.35 -29.44 -12.90
C GLN A 228 -13.21 -28.46 -12.55
N SER A 229 -12.09 -28.57 -13.26
CA SER A 229 -10.96 -27.63 -13.13
C SER A 229 -10.68 -27.01 -14.50
N PRO A 230 -10.43 -25.68 -14.59
CA PRO A 230 -10.45 -24.67 -13.51
C PRO A 230 -11.85 -24.48 -12.90
N ASN A 231 -11.91 -24.00 -11.65
CA ASN A 231 -13.15 -23.79 -10.89
C ASN A 231 -13.28 -22.34 -10.37
N VAL A 232 -14.35 -22.07 -9.62
CA VAL A 232 -14.62 -20.74 -9.05
C VAL A 232 -13.55 -20.18 -8.12
N MET A 233 -12.73 -21.03 -7.49
CA MET A 233 -11.60 -20.62 -6.63
C MET A 233 -10.42 -20.08 -7.46
N ASP A 234 -10.37 -20.36 -8.77
CA ASP A 234 -9.33 -19.84 -9.66
C ASP A 234 -9.63 -18.39 -10.12
N ILE A 235 -10.86 -17.89 -9.89
CA ILE A 235 -11.20 -16.48 -10.18
C ILE A 235 -10.75 -15.58 -9.03
N VAL A 236 -11.02 -16.02 -7.80
CA VAL A 236 -10.83 -15.25 -6.58
C VAL A 236 -9.91 -16.04 -5.66
N LYS A 237 -8.79 -15.45 -5.25
CA LYS A 237 -7.95 -16.06 -4.22
C LYS A 237 -8.78 -16.27 -2.95
N CYS A 238 -9.09 -17.52 -2.62
CA CYS A 238 -9.88 -17.89 -1.46
C CYS A 238 -9.40 -19.24 -0.92
N ASP A 239 -9.78 -19.55 0.31
CA ASP A 239 -9.45 -20.82 0.96
C ASP A 239 -10.56 -21.86 0.72
N GLY A 240 -11.77 -21.41 0.41
CA GLY A 240 -12.86 -22.25 -0.05
C GLY A 240 -13.96 -21.49 -0.79
N ALA A 241 -14.89 -22.24 -1.36
CA ALA A 241 -16.06 -21.72 -2.05
C ALA A 241 -17.25 -22.66 -1.85
N ALA A 242 -18.47 -22.12 -1.87
CA ALA A 242 -19.69 -22.92 -1.84
C ALA A 242 -20.75 -22.41 -2.83
N LEU A 243 -21.49 -23.33 -3.43
CA LEU A 243 -22.70 -23.05 -4.21
C LEU A 243 -23.90 -23.53 -3.41
N TYR A 244 -24.85 -22.63 -3.18
CA TYR A 244 -26.18 -22.99 -2.74
C TYR A 244 -27.13 -22.81 -3.91
N TYR A 245 -27.61 -23.91 -4.48
CA TYR A 245 -28.47 -23.88 -5.67
C TYR A 245 -29.55 -24.95 -5.58
N LYS A 246 -30.82 -24.56 -5.80
CA LYS A 246 -31.98 -25.48 -5.74
C LYS A 246 -32.03 -26.32 -4.47
N ASN A 247 -31.78 -25.69 -3.32
CA ASN A 247 -31.77 -26.31 -1.98
C ASN A 247 -30.66 -27.37 -1.76
N GLN A 248 -29.70 -27.49 -2.68
CA GLN A 248 -28.51 -28.32 -2.56
C GLN A 248 -27.26 -27.44 -2.38
N ILE A 249 -26.26 -28.00 -1.69
CA ILE A 249 -25.01 -27.32 -1.36
C ILE A 249 -23.85 -28.10 -1.98
N TRP A 250 -22.97 -27.39 -2.67
CA TRP A 250 -21.68 -27.90 -3.13
C TRP A 250 -20.58 -27.07 -2.50
N VAL A 251 -19.51 -27.72 -2.04
CA VAL A 251 -18.41 -27.07 -1.34
C VAL A 251 -17.07 -27.45 -1.95
N LEU A 252 -16.12 -26.53 -1.91
CA LEU A 252 -14.73 -26.69 -2.31
C LEU A 252 -13.82 -26.03 -1.30
N GLY A 253 -12.72 -26.69 -0.94
CA GLY A 253 -11.73 -26.15 0.00
C GLY A 253 -12.28 -26.02 1.43
N THR A 254 -11.86 -24.96 2.12
CA THR A 254 -12.24 -24.66 3.50
C THR A 254 -13.54 -23.87 3.54
N THR A 255 -14.63 -24.51 3.94
CA THR A 255 -15.97 -23.90 4.00
C THR A 255 -16.63 -24.13 5.35
N PRO A 256 -17.65 -23.33 5.72
CA PRO A 256 -18.56 -23.69 6.78
C PRO A 256 -19.29 -25.00 6.46
N THR A 257 -19.90 -25.61 7.48
CA THR A 257 -20.76 -26.78 7.32
C THR A 257 -22.06 -26.42 6.59
N GLU A 258 -22.75 -27.40 5.99
CA GLU A 258 -24.01 -27.16 5.29
C GLU A 258 -25.07 -26.40 6.14
N PRO A 259 -25.30 -26.73 7.43
CA PRO A 259 -26.22 -25.95 8.26
C PRO A 259 -25.78 -24.50 8.44
N GLN A 260 -24.48 -24.25 8.59
CA GLN A 260 -23.93 -22.90 8.71
C GLN A 260 -24.07 -22.11 7.40
N ILE A 261 -23.86 -22.74 6.24
CA ILE A 261 -24.07 -22.09 4.94
C ILE A 261 -25.54 -21.69 4.78
N ARG A 262 -26.49 -22.53 5.21
CA ARG A 262 -27.93 -22.19 5.21
C ARG A 262 -28.24 -21.01 6.13
N ASP A 263 -27.67 -21.01 7.33
CA ASP A 263 -27.82 -19.93 8.29
C ASP A 263 -27.29 -18.59 7.74
N ILE A 264 -26.09 -18.61 7.14
CA ILE A 264 -25.50 -17.44 6.46
C ILE A 264 -26.41 -16.96 5.31
N SER A 265 -26.97 -17.88 4.51
CA SER A 265 -27.87 -17.51 3.41
C SER A 265 -29.16 -16.86 3.91
N ALA A 266 -29.70 -17.31 5.05
CA ALA A 266 -30.87 -16.71 5.68
C ALA A 266 -30.56 -15.32 6.21
N TRP A 267 -29.43 -15.15 6.88
CA TRP A 267 -28.95 -13.84 7.35
C TRP A 267 -28.76 -12.83 6.21
N LEU A 268 -28.21 -13.25 5.07
CA LEU A 268 -28.08 -12.39 3.89
C LEU A 268 -29.44 -11.95 3.32
N LEU A 269 -30.43 -12.85 3.29
CA LEU A 269 -31.78 -12.52 2.85
C LEU A 269 -32.52 -11.63 3.85
N GLU A 270 -32.21 -11.69 5.14
CA GLU A 270 -32.86 -10.85 6.16
C GLU A 270 -32.24 -9.45 6.21
N CYS A 271 -30.91 -9.35 6.22
CA CYS A 271 -30.19 -8.11 6.48
C CYS A 271 -29.69 -7.40 5.22
N HIS A 272 -29.57 -8.12 4.09
CA HIS A 272 -28.91 -7.62 2.88
C HIS A 272 -29.70 -7.84 1.57
N ASP A 273 -31.02 -8.06 1.64
CA ASP A 273 -31.87 -8.41 0.47
C ASP A 273 -31.84 -7.38 -0.68
N GLY A 274 -31.61 -6.10 -0.35
CA GLY A 274 -31.52 -5.03 -1.34
C GLY A 274 -30.23 -5.00 -2.16
N SER A 275 -29.29 -5.91 -1.91
CA SER A 275 -27.98 -5.97 -2.58
C SER A 275 -27.84 -7.22 -3.46
N THR A 276 -27.02 -7.12 -4.50
CA THR A 276 -26.66 -8.26 -5.36
C THR A 276 -25.67 -9.22 -4.70
N GLY A 277 -25.15 -8.87 -3.52
CA GLY A 277 -24.14 -9.62 -2.79
C GLY A 277 -23.50 -8.82 -1.65
N LEU A 278 -22.61 -9.48 -0.91
CA LEU A 278 -21.86 -8.90 0.21
C LEU A 278 -20.40 -9.31 0.10
N SER A 279 -19.46 -8.38 0.37
CA SER A 279 -18.04 -8.70 0.55
C SER A 279 -17.57 -8.13 1.88
N THR A 280 -16.96 -8.96 2.72
CA THR A 280 -16.41 -8.58 4.02
C THR A 280 -15.16 -9.40 4.32
N ASP A 281 -14.20 -8.80 5.00
CA ASP A 281 -13.01 -9.45 5.55
C ASP A 281 -13.24 -10.03 6.95
N SER A 282 -14.34 -9.63 7.62
CA SER A 282 -14.75 -10.12 8.94
C SER A 282 -16.27 -10.24 9.03
N LEU A 283 -16.79 -11.47 8.97
CA LEU A 283 -18.21 -11.78 9.19
C LEU A 283 -18.72 -11.27 10.54
N MET A 284 -17.86 -11.22 11.56
CA MET A 284 -18.19 -10.67 12.87
C MET A 284 -18.45 -9.16 12.79
N GLU A 285 -17.57 -8.40 12.13
CA GLU A 285 -17.74 -6.95 11.99
C GLU A 285 -18.87 -6.59 11.02
N ALA A 286 -19.15 -7.46 10.05
CA ALA A 286 -20.33 -7.35 9.19
C ALA A 286 -21.66 -7.58 9.93
N GLY A 287 -21.63 -8.05 11.19
CA GLY A 287 -22.81 -8.24 12.02
C GLY A 287 -23.47 -9.62 11.91
N TYR A 288 -22.77 -10.64 11.37
CA TYR A 288 -23.29 -12.01 11.37
C TYR A 288 -23.27 -12.61 12.79
N PRO A 289 -24.42 -12.95 13.40
CA PRO A 289 -24.50 -13.30 14.82
C PRO A 289 -23.72 -14.57 15.19
N CYS A 290 -23.66 -15.54 14.28
CA CYS A 290 -23.03 -16.85 14.51
C CYS A 290 -21.55 -16.90 14.06
N ALA A 291 -20.92 -15.75 13.77
CA ALA A 291 -19.54 -15.70 13.27
C ALA A 291 -18.53 -16.41 14.18
N LEU A 292 -18.70 -16.33 15.50
CA LEU A 292 -17.84 -17.00 16.49
C LEU A 292 -17.82 -18.53 16.33
N ALA A 293 -18.91 -19.13 15.85
CA ALA A 293 -19.02 -20.58 15.67
C ALA A 293 -18.27 -21.08 14.41
N LEU A 294 -17.90 -20.17 13.49
CA LEU A 294 -17.10 -20.49 12.31
C LEU A 294 -15.60 -20.62 12.65
N GLY A 295 -15.15 -19.98 13.73
CA GLY A 295 -13.77 -19.96 14.19
C GLY A 295 -12.80 -19.35 13.17
N ASP A 296 -11.51 -19.68 13.30
CA ASP A 296 -10.45 -19.13 12.45
C ASP A 296 -10.46 -19.69 11.02
N ALA A 297 -11.22 -20.77 10.77
CA ALA A 297 -11.29 -21.40 9.46
C ALA A 297 -12.03 -20.53 8.43
N VAL A 298 -12.99 -19.71 8.86
CA VAL A 298 -13.78 -18.83 7.99
C VAL A 298 -14.04 -17.51 8.70
N CYS A 299 -13.36 -16.45 8.24
CA CYS A 299 -13.43 -15.11 8.79
C CYS A 299 -13.95 -14.11 7.75
N GLY A 300 -13.39 -14.14 6.54
CA GLY A 300 -13.81 -13.31 5.41
C GLY A 300 -14.75 -14.06 4.48
N MET A 301 -15.68 -13.33 3.86
CA MET A 301 -16.65 -13.86 2.90
C MET A 301 -16.93 -12.88 1.77
N ALA A 302 -16.99 -13.39 0.55
CA ALA A 302 -17.70 -12.75 -0.55
C ALA A 302 -18.89 -13.65 -0.96
N ALA A 303 -20.08 -13.07 -1.06
CA ALA A 303 -21.29 -13.75 -1.45
C ALA A 303 -21.96 -13.02 -2.61
N ILE A 304 -22.40 -13.76 -3.62
CA ILE A 304 -23.16 -13.23 -4.77
C ILE A 304 -24.50 -13.96 -4.84
N LYS A 305 -25.58 -13.18 -4.91
CA LYS A 305 -26.95 -13.66 -5.09
C LYS A 305 -27.19 -13.93 -6.58
N ILE A 306 -27.42 -15.19 -6.97
CA ILE A 306 -27.80 -15.55 -8.35
C ILE A 306 -29.30 -15.29 -8.55
N THR A 307 -30.10 -15.79 -7.61
CA THR A 307 -31.56 -15.62 -7.55
C THR A 307 -31.95 -15.35 -6.10
N ASP A 308 -33.24 -15.15 -5.81
CA ASP A 308 -33.73 -14.97 -4.43
C ASP A 308 -33.45 -16.15 -3.48
N LYS A 309 -33.01 -17.29 -4.01
CA LYS A 309 -32.77 -18.50 -3.22
C LYS A 309 -31.40 -19.13 -3.45
N ASP A 310 -30.66 -18.67 -4.46
CA ASP A 310 -29.41 -19.28 -4.89
C ASP A 310 -28.24 -18.32 -4.73
N PHE A 311 -27.14 -18.83 -4.18
CA PHE A 311 -25.96 -18.04 -3.80
C PHE A 311 -24.66 -18.73 -4.18
N ILE A 312 -23.64 -17.95 -4.51
CA ILE A 312 -22.25 -18.39 -4.56
C ILE A 312 -21.49 -17.69 -3.46
N PHE A 313 -20.68 -18.45 -2.72
CA PHE A 313 -19.84 -17.98 -1.63
C PHE A 313 -18.38 -18.26 -1.93
N TRP A 314 -17.51 -17.34 -1.55
CA TRP A 314 -16.07 -17.51 -1.40
C TRP A 314 -15.70 -17.19 0.03
N PHE A 315 -14.91 -18.05 0.65
CA PHE A 315 -14.50 -17.94 2.05
C PHE A 315 -12.99 -17.76 2.16
N ARG A 316 -12.57 -16.97 3.14
CA ARG A 316 -11.18 -16.87 3.56
C ARG A 316 -11.05 -17.14 5.04
N SER A 317 -10.03 -17.90 5.39
CA SER A 317 -9.63 -18.16 6.76
C SER A 317 -9.03 -16.90 7.39
N HIS A 318 -9.06 -16.85 8.72
CA HIS A 318 -8.34 -15.84 9.46
C HIS A 318 -6.85 -15.99 9.17
N THR A 319 -6.25 -14.96 8.59
CA THR A 319 -4.80 -14.89 8.42
C THR A 319 -4.26 -13.98 9.50
N ALA A 320 -3.60 -14.55 10.52
CA ALA A 320 -2.90 -13.78 11.52
C ALA A 320 -1.79 -12.96 10.83
N LYS A 321 -2.05 -11.69 10.58
CA LYS A 321 -1.04 -10.75 10.08
C LYS A 321 -0.39 -10.08 11.28
N GLU A 322 0.78 -10.58 11.68
CA GLU A 322 1.60 -9.89 12.68
C GLU A 322 2.20 -8.63 12.06
N ILE A 323 1.52 -7.50 12.25
CA ILE A 323 2.02 -6.19 11.85
C ILE A 323 2.91 -5.67 12.98
N LYS A 324 4.21 -5.55 12.70
CA LYS A 324 5.16 -4.92 13.62
C LYS A 324 5.09 -3.41 13.45
N TRP A 325 4.64 -2.71 14.48
CA TRP A 325 4.57 -1.24 14.46
C TRP A 325 5.86 -0.64 15.02
N GLY A 326 6.43 0.34 14.32
CA GLY A 326 7.62 1.08 14.78
C GLY A 326 7.33 2.07 15.92
N GLY A 327 6.15 2.02 16.51
CA GLY A 327 5.63 2.94 17.51
C GLY A 327 4.14 2.72 17.74
N ALA A 328 3.35 3.79 17.62
CA ALA A 328 1.90 3.71 17.72
C ALA A 328 1.29 2.86 16.59
N LYS A 329 0.19 2.16 16.89
CA LYS A 329 -0.61 1.46 15.88
C LYS A 329 -1.40 2.46 15.04
N HIS A 330 -1.60 2.17 13.75
CA HIS A 330 -2.51 2.96 12.93
C HIS A 330 -3.97 2.70 13.34
N GLU A 331 -4.72 3.78 13.53
CA GLU A 331 -6.17 3.75 13.73
C GLU A 331 -6.80 4.62 12.64
N PRO A 332 -7.68 4.08 11.77
CA PRO A 332 -8.27 4.83 10.66
C PRO A 332 -9.07 6.07 11.07
N ALA A 333 -9.56 6.11 12.32
CA ALA A 333 -10.29 7.24 12.86
C ALA A 333 -9.40 8.45 13.20
N ASN A 334 -8.09 8.25 13.35
CA ASN A 334 -7.16 9.33 13.69
C ASN A 334 -6.91 10.21 12.45
N ARG A 335 -7.30 11.47 12.54
CA ARG A 335 -7.07 12.49 11.51
C ARG A 335 -5.86 13.35 11.88
N ASP A 336 -5.32 14.05 10.88
CA ASP A 336 -4.30 15.07 11.08
C ASP A 336 -4.85 16.17 12.02
N ASP A 337 -4.48 16.11 13.29
CA ASP A 337 -4.96 17.03 14.33
C ASP A 337 -4.23 18.38 14.21
N GLU A 338 -4.80 19.35 13.48
CA GLU A 338 -4.27 20.73 13.43
C GLU A 338 -4.36 21.46 14.80
N GLY A 339 -5.05 20.87 15.78
CA GLY A 339 -5.46 21.53 17.03
C GLY A 339 -4.61 21.25 18.28
N ARG A 340 -3.77 20.20 18.32
CA ARG A 340 -2.88 19.99 19.46
C ARG A 340 -1.63 20.84 19.30
N LYS A 341 -1.66 22.02 19.92
CA LYS A 341 -0.44 22.69 20.40
C LYS A 341 0.30 21.68 21.29
N LEU A 342 1.36 21.07 20.74
CA LEU A 342 2.42 20.42 21.50
C LEU A 342 3.45 21.46 21.91
#